data_AF-A0A968WWY0-F1
#
_entry.id   AF-A0A968WWY0-F1
#
_cell.length_a   1.000
_cell.length_b   1.000
_cell.length_c   1.000
_cell.angle_alpha   90.00
_cell.angle_beta   90.00
_cell.angle_gamma   90.00
#
_symmetry.space_group_name_H-M   'P 1'
#
loop_
_entity.id
_entity.type
_entity.pdbx_description
1 polymer ?
#
loop_
_entity_poly.entity_id
_entity_poly.type
_entity_poly.pdbx_seq_one_letter_code
_entity_poly.pdbx_strand_id
1 'polypeptide(L)'
;MARSIEASVFSGAWPQAPRWPMHSAFLSGLSFVMRLPYHSSVAEKKAKKASLPKGTRQRRKPAGASTGLAATELQAAAPPPDVAELHRAIEGDSGKVLAIYREPYGGRWVMLAALPIALVEPTPFQRNLSDTHVRKLELVIGKIGRFLDPIIAVRAPAEGGKGEKEAKGDVKYWTPNGNHRLSAMKTLGAKSIVAIVVPEAAAAYQILAMNTEKAHNLREKSLEVIRMYKELARLDDATEETYALEFEEPAFITLGLCYEERPRFSGGAYHPVLKRVDEFLKKPMRAAIELRRERAKTVLALDNQIVEQVEALKAKGLTSPYLKSFVVARGKSRFGFPGPKGCRSSLI
;
A
#
# COMPACT_ATOMS: atom_id res chain seq x y z
N MET A 1 27.27 6.64 -66.77
CA MET A 1 26.17 5.87 -67.39
C MET A 1 25.52 5.05 -66.28
N ALA A 2 24.31 5.43 -65.85
CA ALA A 2 23.04 4.75 -66.19
C ALA A 2 22.85 3.48 -65.32
N ARG A 3 21.71 3.19 -64.68
CA ARG A 3 20.30 3.42 -65.02
C ARG A 3 19.41 3.40 -63.77
N SER A 4 18.32 4.17 -63.83
CA SER A 4 17.08 4.00 -63.07
C SER A 4 16.33 2.71 -63.45
N ILE A 5 15.46 2.21 -62.56
CA ILE A 5 14.13 1.58 -62.77
C ILE A 5 13.50 1.48 -61.35
N GLU A 6 12.50 2.28 -60.98
CA GLU A 6 11.04 2.17 -61.21
C GLU A 6 10.28 1.17 -60.32
N ALA A 7 9.15 1.64 -59.82
CA ALA A 7 8.27 1.03 -58.82
C ALA A 7 7.22 0.10 -59.47
N SER A 8 6.74 -0.90 -58.71
CA SER A 8 5.43 -1.49 -58.97
C SER A 8 4.66 -1.81 -57.69
N VAL A 9 3.42 -1.35 -57.70
CA VAL A 9 2.34 -1.48 -56.72
C VAL A 9 1.84 -2.93 -56.62
N PHE A 10 1.49 -3.39 -55.41
CA PHE A 10 0.49 -4.45 -55.26
C PHE A 10 -0.45 -4.16 -54.08
N SER A 11 -1.74 -4.13 -54.42
CA SER A 11 -2.92 -3.94 -53.60
C SER A 11 -3.22 -5.17 -52.74
N GLY A 12 -3.50 -4.97 -51.45
CA GLY A 12 -4.04 -5.98 -50.55
C GLY A 12 -5.12 -5.37 -49.65
N ALA A 13 -6.36 -5.83 -49.86
CA ALA A 13 -7.57 -5.35 -49.20
C ALA A 13 -7.63 -5.73 -47.71
N TRP A 14 -8.13 -4.81 -46.88
CA TRP A 14 -8.44 -5.02 -45.46
C TRP A 14 -9.93 -5.34 -45.28
N PRO A 15 -10.33 -6.42 -44.58
CA PRO A 15 -11.74 -6.68 -44.31
C PRO A 15 -12.28 -5.82 -43.15
N GLN A 16 -13.42 -5.17 -43.39
CA GLN A 16 -14.18 -4.41 -42.39
C GLN A 16 -14.95 -5.32 -41.43
N ALA A 17 -15.02 -4.93 -40.15
CA ALA A 17 -15.83 -5.59 -39.11
C ALA A 17 -17.11 -4.78 -38.78
N PRO A 18 -18.21 -5.41 -38.31
CA PRO A 18 -19.57 -4.96 -38.57
C PRO A 18 -20.18 -3.98 -37.55
N ARG A 19 -21.10 -3.15 -38.08
CA ARG A 19 -22.01 -2.21 -37.38
C ARG A 19 -23.09 -2.96 -36.57
N TRP A 20 -23.32 -2.50 -35.33
CA TRP A 20 -24.47 -2.90 -34.50
C TRP A 20 -25.67 -1.98 -34.75
N PRO A 21 -26.91 -2.49 -34.91
CA PRO A 21 -28.08 -1.65 -35.08
C PRO A 21 -28.71 -1.25 -33.72
N MET A 22 -29.03 0.03 -33.58
CA MET A 22 -29.95 0.56 -32.55
C MET A 22 -31.39 0.30 -32.97
N HIS A 23 -32.20 -0.31 -32.09
CA HIS A 23 -33.66 -0.29 -32.21
C HIS A 23 -34.30 0.11 -30.88
N SER A 24 -35.12 1.16 -30.94
CA SER A 24 -36.07 1.63 -29.94
C SER A 24 -37.45 1.02 -30.17
N ALA A 25 -38.14 0.57 -29.11
CA ALA A 25 -39.60 0.49 -29.00
C ALA A 25 -39.94 0.25 -27.51
N PHE A 26 -40.51 1.24 -26.79
CA PHE A 26 -41.96 1.44 -26.61
C PHE A 26 -42.74 0.15 -26.34
N LEU A 27 -43.24 0.00 -25.11
CA LEU A 27 -44.56 -0.58 -24.85
C LEU A 27 -45.11 -0.05 -23.53
N SER A 28 -46.25 0.61 -23.68
CA SER A 28 -47.12 1.19 -22.67
C SER A 28 -48.15 0.18 -22.18
N GLY A 29 -48.47 0.25 -20.88
CA GLY A 29 -49.85 0.43 -20.46
C GLY A 29 -50.68 -0.79 -20.03
N LEU A 30 -51.66 -0.43 -19.20
CA LEU A 30 -52.79 -1.19 -18.64
C LEU A 30 -52.48 -2.16 -17.50
N SER A 31 -53.28 -2.28 -16.45
CA SER A 31 -54.44 -1.56 -15.89
C SER A 31 -54.98 -2.54 -14.84
N PHE A 32 -55.24 -2.13 -13.59
CA PHE A 32 -56.50 -2.47 -12.89
C PHE A 32 -56.48 -1.87 -11.48
N VAL A 33 -57.30 -0.85 -11.23
CA VAL A 33 -57.68 -0.46 -9.87
C VAL A 33 -59.19 -0.29 -9.85
N MET A 34 -59.85 -1.25 -9.21
CA MET A 34 -61.24 -1.17 -8.81
C MET A 34 -61.34 -0.24 -7.59
N ARG A 35 -62.26 0.74 -7.62
CA ARG A 35 -62.55 1.61 -6.48
C ARG A 35 -64.04 1.74 -6.30
N LEU A 36 -64.48 1.57 -5.05
CA LEU A 36 -65.48 2.34 -4.25
C LEU A 36 -66.18 1.38 -3.26
N PRO A 37 -66.86 1.87 -2.20
CA PRO A 37 -66.54 3.01 -1.31
C PRO A 37 -66.79 2.66 0.18
N TYR A 38 -66.15 3.36 1.13
CA TYR A 38 -66.84 3.80 2.37
C TYR A 38 -66.02 4.80 3.19
N HIS A 39 -66.71 5.76 3.79
CA HIS A 39 -66.20 6.83 4.65
C HIS A 39 -65.69 6.33 6.01
N SER A 40 -64.64 6.96 6.55
CA SER A 40 -64.62 7.47 7.94
C SER A 40 -63.32 8.26 8.22
N SER A 41 -63.49 9.39 8.88
CA SER A 41 -62.51 10.36 9.34
C SER A 41 -61.49 9.80 10.33
N VAL A 42 -60.19 10.08 10.17
CA VAL A 42 -59.26 10.33 11.29
C VAL A 42 -58.08 11.21 10.84
N ALA A 43 -57.78 12.21 11.67
CA ALA A 43 -56.69 13.18 11.65
C ALA A 43 -55.32 12.73 11.10
N GLU A 44 -54.69 13.63 10.35
CA GLU A 44 -53.28 13.57 9.93
C GLU A 44 -52.34 13.56 11.14
N LYS A 45 -51.68 12.42 11.38
CA LYS A 45 -50.42 12.36 12.13
C LYS A 45 -49.26 12.28 11.13
N LYS A 46 -48.51 13.38 11.00
CA LYS A 46 -47.22 13.44 10.29
C LYS A 46 -46.29 12.33 10.77
N ALA A 47 -46.02 11.35 9.92
CA ALA A 47 -44.95 10.39 10.12
C ALA A 47 -43.59 11.11 10.07
N LYS A 48 -42.85 11.06 11.17
CA LYS A 48 -41.45 11.52 11.23
C LYS A 48 -40.61 10.67 10.27
N LYS A 49 -40.01 11.29 9.26
CA LYS A 49 -38.99 10.66 8.39
C LYS A 49 -37.86 10.14 9.28
N ALA A 50 -37.65 8.83 9.27
CA ALA A 50 -36.46 8.20 9.82
C ALA A 50 -35.22 8.74 9.08
N SER A 51 -34.26 9.26 9.83
CA SER A 51 -32.98 9.72 9.30
C SER A 51 -32.13 8.52 8.86
N LEU A 52 -31.73 8.52 7.59
CA LEU A 52 -30.78 7.55 7.05
C LEU A 52 -29.40 7.69 7.74
N PRO A 53 -28.62 6.60 7.89
CA PRO A 53 -27.31 6.64 8.54
C PRO A 53 -26.36 7.58 7.80
N LYS A 54 -25.59 8.39 8.55
CA LYS A 54 -24.55 9.31 8.05
C LYS A 54 -23.67 8.59 7.02
N GLY A 55 -23.81 9.00 5.77
CA GLY A 55 -23.13 8.43 4.62
C GLY A 55 -21.60 8.46 4.77
N THR A 56 -20.99 7.40 4.25
CA THR A 56 -19.61 7.37 3.75
C THR A 56 -19.21 8.74 3.21
N ARG A 57 -18.17 9.36 3.80
CA ARG A 57 -17.55 10.59 3.27
C ARG A 57 -17.26 10.36 1.78
N GLN A 58 -18.10 10.91 0.90
CA GLN A 58 -17.81 10.94 -0.52
C GLN A 58 -16.49 11.66 -0.71
N ARG A 59 -15.54 11.00 -1.38
CA ARG A 59 -14.26 11.57 -1.76
C ARG A 59 -14.55 12.87 -2.51
N ARG A 60 -14.15 14.01 -1.93
CA ARG A 60 -14.25 15.32 -2.60
C ARG A 60 -13.55 15.18 -3.94
N LYS A 61 -14.30 15.38 -5.03
CA LYS A 61 -13.70 15.48 -6.37
C LYS A 61 -12.72 16.65 -6.34
N PRO A 62 -11.45 16.47 -6.78
CA PRO A 62 -10.54 17.58 -6.98
C PRO A 62 -11.20 18.62 -7.87
N ALA A 63 -11.05 19.90 -7.54
CA ALA A 63 -11.72 21.01 -8.20
C ALA A 63 -11.14 21.27 -9.59
N GLY A 64 -11.41 20.40 -10.57
CA GLY A 64 -11.38 20.65 -12.02
C GLY A 64 -10.07 21.08 -12.70
N ALA A 65 -9.08 21.61 -11.99
CA ALA A 65 -7.79 22.03 -12.54
C ALA A 65 -6.78 20.89 -12.43
N SER A 66 -6.14 20.55 -13.55
CA SER A 66 -4.97 19.66 -13.54
C SER A 66 -3.89 20.29 -12.67
N THR A 67 -3.46 19.60 -11.62
CA THR A 67 -2.35 20.02 -10.75
C THR A 67 -1.06 19.42 -11.26
N GLY A 68 0.03 20.19 -11.21
CA GLY A 68 1.37 19.74 -11.60
C GLY A 68 1.85 20.34 -12.92
N LEU A 69 2.90 19.73 -13.47
CA LEU A 69 3.59 20.14 -14.69
C LEU A 69 3.02 19.46 -15.94
N ALA A 70 2.98 20.18 -17.05
CA ALA A 70 2.73 19.62 -18.36
C ALA A 70 3.93 18.80 -18.87
N ALA A 71 3.68 17.90 -19.82
CA ALA A 71 4.71 16.99 -20.35
C ALA A 71 5.95 17.72 -20.90
N THR A 72 5.75 18.86 -21.58
CA THR A 72 6.84 19.68 -22.12
C THR A 72 7.64 20.40 -21.04
N GLU A 73 7.05 20.60 -19.86
CA GLU A 73 7.69 21.31 -18.75
C GLU A 73 8.59 20.39 -17.91
N LEU A 74 8.54 19.07 -18.12
CA LEU A 74 9.33 18.13 -17.31
C LEU A 74 10.84 18.27 -17.55
N GLN A 75 11.25 18.90 -18.66
CA GLN A 75 12.65 19.14 -19.02
C GLN A 75 12.96 20.62 -19.32
N ALA A 76 12.03 21.53 -19.01
CA ALA A 76 12.15 22.95 -19.35
C ALA A 76 13.11 23.75 -18.43
N ALA A 77 13.86 23.09 -17.56
CA ALA A 77 14.79 23.70 -16.62
C ALA A 77 16.12 22.95 -16.61
N ALA A 78 17.19 23.61 -16.15
CA ALA A 78 18.47 22.95 -15.90
C ALA A 78 18.43 22.19 -14.56
N PRO A 79 19.05 21.00 -14.46
CA PRO A 79 19.17 20.29 -13.20
C PRO A 79 19.96 21.09 -12.15
N PRO A 80 19.54 21.08 -10.87
CA PRO A 80 20.29 21.71 -9.79
C PRO A 80 21.61 20.97 -9.48
N PRO A 81 22.53 21.59 -8.70
CA PRO A 81 23.88 21.06 -8.47
C PRO A 81 23.93 19.67 -7.82
N ASP A 82 23.00 19.37 -6.91
CA ASP A 82 22.85 18.06 -6.25
C ASP A 82 22.48 16.95 -7.25
N VAL A 83 21.60 17.26 -8.20
CA VAL A 83 21.26 16.38 -9.32
C VAL A 83 22.48 16.21 -10.25
N ALA A 84 23.23 17.27 -10.53
CA ALA A 84 24.46 17.16 -11.31
C ALA A 84 25.55 16.31 -10.61
N GLU A 85 25.66 16.41 -9.28
CA GLU A 85 26.56 15.59 -8.48
C GLU A 85 26.17 14.12 -8.48
N LEU A 86 24.89 13.82 -8.27
CA LEU A 86 24.37 12.46 -8.33
C LEU A 86 24.59 11.83 -9.72
N HIS A 87 24.43 12.60 -10.80
CA HIS A 87 24.73 12.13 -12.16
C HIS A 87 26.20 11.70 -12.26
N ARG A 88 27.14 12.57 -11.84
CA ARG A 88 28.58 12.21 -11.83
C ARG A 88 28.86 10.98 -10.97
N ALA A 89 28.20 10.85 -9.83
CA ALA A 89 28.34 9.70 -8.95
C ALA A 89 27.88 8.40 -9.63
N ILE A 90 26.72 8.41 -10.31
CA ILE A 90 26.21 7.24 -11.05
C ILE A 90 27.19 6.81 -12.14
N GLU A 91 27.71 7.76 -12.94
CA GLU A 91 28.67 7.45 -14.00
C GLU A 91 30.01 6.96 -13.42
N GLY A 92 30.48 7.56 -12.31
CA GLY A 92 31.68 7.12 -11.58
C GLY A 92 31.53 5.72 -10.95
N ASP A 93 30.30 5.32 -10.63
CA ASP A 93 29.95 3.98 -10.15
C ASP A 93 29.79 2.96 -11.30
N SER A 94 30.21 3.31 -12.53
CA SER A 94 30.02 2.51 -13.76
C SER A 94 28.54 2.30 -14.15
N GLY A 95 27.65 3.15 -13.67
CA GLY A 95 26.27 3.26 -14.17
C GLY A 95 26.15 4.21 -15.37
N LYS A 96 24.95 4.31 -15.91
CA LYS A 96 24.63 5.23 -17.02
C LYS A 96 23.34 5.99 -16.74
N VAL A 97 23.38 7.32 -16.77
CA VAL A 97 22.17 8.13 -16.76
C VAL A 97 21.56 8.16 -18.16
N LEU A 98 20.30 7.75 -18.26
CA LEU A 98 19.53 7.65 -19.51
C LEU A 98 18.68 8.90 -19.75
N ALA A 99 18.11 9.47 -18.68
CA ALA A 99 17.34 10.71 -18.72
C ALA A 99 17.35 11.42 -17.36
N ILE A 100 17.26 12.75 -17.38
CA ILE A 100 17.05 13.59 -16.21
C ILE A 100 15.79 14.42 -16.48
N TYR A 101 14.85 14.41 -15.55
CA TYR A 101 13.56 15.08 -15.72
C TYR A 101 12.92 15.41 -14.36
N ARG A 102 11.91 16.28 -14.38
CA ARG A 102 11.05 16.56 -13.23
C ARG A 102 9.84 15.64 -13.25
N GLU A 103 9.47 15.04 -12.11
CA GLU A 103 8.23 14.28 -12.02
C GLU A 103 7.00 15.21 -12.15
N PRO A 104 5.90 14.74 -12.76
CA PRO A 104 4.84 15.62 -13.24
C PRO A 104 3.95 16.22 -12.16
N TYR A 105 3.98 15.73 -10.92
CA TYR A 105 3.06 16.17 -9.87
C TYR A 105 3.64 17.30 -9.03
N GLY A 106 4.78 17.06 -8.37
CA GLY A 106 5.48 18.02 -7.50
C GLY A 106 6.63 18.76 -8.18
N GLY A 107 6.99 18.41 -9.41
CA GLY A 107 8.13 18.98 -10.12
C GLY A 107 9.49 18.59 -9.54
N ARG A 108 9.59 17.55 -8.72
CA ARG A 108 10.86 17.09 -8.15
C ARG A 108 11.75 16.44 -9.20
N TRP A 109 13.06 16.64 -9.09
CA TRP A 109 14.03 16.07 -10.02
C TRP A 109 14.24 14.58 -9.76
N VAL A 110 14.25 13.80 -10.83
CA VAL A 110 14.55 12.37 -10.82
C VAL A 110 15.40 12.00 -12.03
N MET A 111 16.07 10.86 -11.97
CA MET A 111 16.85 10.34 -13.10
C MET A 111 16.40 8.94 -13.48
N LEU A 112 16.25 8.67 -14.77
CA LEU A 112 16.23 7.30 -15.27
C LEU A 112 17.68 6.87 -15.50
N ALA A 113 18.13 5.80 -14.86
CA ALA A 113 19.51 5.32 -14.98
C ALA A 113 19.58 3.79 -15.08
N ALA A 114 20.60 3.28 -15.76
CA ALA A 114 21.02 1.89 -15.69
C ALA A 114 22.12 1.77 -14.64
N LEU A 115 21.86 1.03 -13.56
CA LEU A 115 22.81 0.83 -12.46
C LEU A 115 23.45 -0.57 -12.56
N PRO A 116 24.74 -0.74 -12.21
CA PRO A 116 25.33 -2.07 -12.05
C PRO A 116 24.58 -2.84 -10.97
N ILE A 117 24.01 -3.99 -11.30
CA ILE A 117 23.08 -4.69 -10.39
C ILE A 117 23.75 -5.11 -9.07
N ALA A 118 25.06 -5.30 -9.10
CA ALA A 118 25.86 -5.68 -7.93
C ALA A 118 25.99 -4.56 -6.88
N LEU A 119 25.74 -3.31 -7.26
CA LEU A 119 25.80 -2.15 -6.35
C LEU A 119 24.43 -1.81 -5.74
N VAL A 120 23.38 -2.55 -6.12
CA VAL A 120 21.99 -2.29 -5.72
C VAL A 120 21.51 -3.37 -4.76
N GLU A 121 21.08 -2.94 -3.57
CA GLU A 121 20.46 -3.80 -2.56
C GLU A 121 19.08 -3.28 -2.15
N PRO A 122 18.19 -4.12 -1.61
CA PRO A 122 16.97 -3.64 -0.98
C PRO A 122 17.27 -2.72 0.19
N THR A 123 16.35 -1.80 0.50
CA THR A 123 16.47 -1.06 1.75
C THR A 123 16.42 -2.03 2.95
N PRO A 124 17.19 -1.80 4.03
CA PRO A 124 17.23 -2.71 5.19
C PRO A 124 15.86 -2.98 5.85
N PHE A 125 14.92 -2.05 5.67
CA PHE A 125 13.59 -2.04 6.28
C PHE A 125 12.48 -2.50 5.31
N GLN A 126 12.83 -3.03 4.14
CA GLN A 126 11.85 -3.52 3.18
C GLN A 126 11.13 -4.80 3.62
N ARG A 127 9.98 -5.04 2.97
CA ARG A 127 9.19 -6.27 3.11
C ARG A 127 10.03 -7.50 2.84
N ASN A 128 9.70 -8.58 3.53
CA ASN A 128 10.25 -9.91 3.22
C ASN A 128 9.93 -10.25 1.75
N LEU A 129 10.95 -10.75 1.04
CA LEU A 129 10.78 -11.30 -0.29
C LEU A 129 9.77 -12.45 -0.28
N SER A 130 9.05 -12.60 -1.37
CA SER A 130 8.12 -13.72 -1.56
C SER A 130 8.62 -14.52 -2.75
N ASP A 131 9.18 -15.69 -2.46
CA ASP A 131 9.85 -16.55 -3.46
C ASP A 131 8.92 -16.90 -4.62
N THR A 132 7.62 -17.08 -4.34
CA THR A 132 6.61 -17.34 -5.38
C THR A 132 6.46 -16.18 -6.36
N HIS A 133 6.49 -14.94 -5.87
CA HIS A 133 6.42 -13.76 -6.73
C HIS A 133 7.72 -13.56 -7.51
N VAL A 134 8.88 -13.80 -6.89
CA VAL A 134 10.18 -13.73 -7.57
C VAL A 134 10.24 -14.74 -8.71
N ARG A 135 9.94 -16.02 -8.46
CA ARG A 135 9.95 -17.07 -9.48
C ARG A 135 8.98 -16.78 -10.63
N LYS A 136 7.81 -16.20 -10.34
CA LYS A 136 6.87 -15.80 -11.38
C LYS A 136 7.43 -14.68 -12.25
N LEU A 137 8.05 -13.66 -11.65
CA LEU A 137 8.69 -12.58 -12.39
C LEU A 137 9.87 -13.09 -13.22
N GLU A 138 10.74 -13.91 -12.64
CA GLU A 138 11.86 -14.56 -13.32
C GLU A 138 11.38 -15.30 -14.58
N LEU A 139 10.36 -16.17 -14.45
CA LEU A 139 9.79 -16.91 -15.56
C LEU A 139 9.23 -16.00 -16.64
N VAL A 140 8.45 -14.98 -16.27
CA VAL A 140 7.81 -14.08 -17.24
C VAL A 140 8.85 -13.20 -17.95
N ILE A 141 9.80 -12.63 -17.20
CA ILE A 141 10.88 -11.81 -17.77
C ILE A 141 11.76 -12.67 -18.67
N GLY A 142 12.17 -13.85 -18.23
CA GLY A 142 12.99 -14.78 -19.01
C GLY A 142 12.29 -15.26 -20.29
N LYS A 143 10.98 -15.56 -20.21
CA LYS A 143 10.18 -16.00 -21.36
C LYS A 143 9.93 -14.88 -22.38
N ILE A 144 9.63 -13.67 -21.92
CA ILE A 144 9.30 -12.53 -22.80
C ILE A 144 10.59 -11.82 -23.28
N GLY A 145 11.68 -11.93 -22.53
CA GLY A 145 12.94 -11.24 -22.80
C GLY A 145 12.85 -9.73 -22.59
N ARG A 146 11.98 -9.25 -21.70
CA ARG A 146 11.75 -7.80 -21.48
C ARG A 146 11.66 -7.45 -20.00
N PHE A 147 12.33 -6.37 -19.63
CA PHE A 147 12.20 -5.69 -18.35
C PHE A 147 11.66 -4.28 -18.61
N LEU A 148 10.40 -4.02 -18.25
CA LEU A 148 9.67 -2.82 -18.66
C LEU A 148 9.34 -1.86 -17.52
N ASP A 149 9.56 -2.28 -16.27
CA ASP A 149 9.14 -1.56 -15.08
C ASP A 149 10.37 -1.28 -14.20
N PRO A 150 11.00 -0.10 -14.35
CA PRO A 150 12.17 0.31 -13.58
C PRO A 150 11.94 0.24 -12.08
N ILE A 151 12.95 -0.18 -11.32
CA ILE A 151 12.90 -0.09 -9.86
C ILE A 151 13.02 1.38 -9.42
N ILE A 152 12.64 1.69 -8.19
CA ILE A 152 13.02 2.96 -7.57
C ILE A 152 14.34 2.76 -6.83
N ALA A 153 15.26 3.71 -6.94
CA ALA A 153 16.54 3.69 -6.24
C ALA A 153 16.86 5.03 -5.57
N VAL A 154 17.60 4.97 -4.47
CA VAL A 154 18.23 6.10 -3.80
C VAL A 154 19.69 5.77 -3.55
N ARG A 155 20.54 6.78 -3.34
CA ARG A 155 21.92 6.54 -2.91
C ARG A 155 21.92 6.00 -1.47
N ALA A 156 22.70 4.95 -1.22
CA ALA A 156 22.86 4.43 0.13
C ALA A 156 23.64 5.46 0.97
N PRO A 157 23.24 5.74 2.22
CA PRO A 157 23.98 6.61 3.13
C PRO A 157 25.35 6.00 3.43
N ALA A 158 26.39 6.85 3.46
CA ALA A 158 27.80 6.44 3.60
C ALA A 158 28.10 5.65 4.89
N GLU A 159 27.25 5.74 5.92
CA GLU A 159 27.44 5.06 7.22
C GLU A 159 26.33 4.06 7.60
N GLY A 160 25.38 3.74 6.71
CA GLY A 160 24.13 3.06 7.09
C GLY A 160 23.97 1.58 6.68
N GLY A 161 25.05 0.85 6.41
CA GLY A 161 24.98 -0.49 5.78
C GLY A 161 25.35 -1.70 6.64
N LYS A 162 25.55 -1.57 7.96
CA LYS A 162 25.78 -2.72 8.86
C LYS A 162 24.47 -3.16 9.53
N GLY A 163 23.49 -3.56 8.71
CA GLY A 163 22.39 -4.41 9.16
C GLY A 163 22.83 -5.86 9.02
N GLU A 164 22.58 -6.69 10.04
CA GLU A 164 22.99 -8.10 10.14
C GLU A 164 22.55 -8.94 8.93
N LYS A 165 23.41 -8.96 7.92
CA LYS A 165 23.65 -9.99 6.90
C LYS A 165 24.81 -9.46 6.09
N GLU A 166 25.95 -10.12 6.20
CA GLU A 166 27.18 -9.90 5.44
C GLU A 166 26.97 -9.03 4.20
N ALA A 167 27.35 -7.75 4.28
CA ALA A 167 27.41 -6.87 3.12
C ALA A 167 28.49 -7.42 2.18
N LYS A 168 28.10 -8.34 1.30
CA LYS A 168 28.91 -8.77 0.16
C LYS A 168 28.91 -7.62 -0.85
N GLY A 169 29.90 -6.75 -0.74
CA GLY A 169 30.25 -5.73 -1.74
C GLY A 169 29.97 -4.29 -1.33
N ASP A 170 30.55 -3.37 -2.09
CA ASP A 170 30.37 -1.92 -1.98
C ASP A 170 28.93 -1.53 -2.40
N VAL A 171 27.95 -1.71 -1.51
CA VAL A 171 26.57 -1.28 -1.76
C VAL A 171 26.54 0.25 -1.88
N LYS A 172 26.11 0.76 -3.04
CA LYS A 172 26.02 2.21 -3.30
C LYS A 172 24.59 2.69 -3.50
N TYR A 173 23.65 1.79 -3.78
CA TYR A 173 22.26 2.12 -4.04
C TYR A 173 21.32 1.22 -3.24
N TRP A 174 20.26 1.82 -2.73
CA TRP A 174 19.15 1.09 -2.14
C TRP A 174 17.90 1.21 -2.98
N THR A 175 17.16 0.12 -3.12
CA THR A 175 15.85 0.13 -3.75
C THR A 175 14.74 0.14 -2.71
N PRO A 176 14.00 1.25 -2.50
CA PRO A 176 12.82 1.29 -1.64
C PRO A 176 11.56 0.69 -2.31
N ASN A 177 11.52 0.55 -3.63
CA ASN A 177 10.49 -0.21 -4.35
C ASN A 177 11.10 -0.95 -5.53
N GLY A 178 10.84 -2.25 -5.63
CA GLY A 178 11.31 -3.09 -6.73
C GLY A 178 12.08 -4.33 -6.30
N ASN A 179 12.11 -4.68 -5.02
CA ASN A 179 12.92 -5.81 -4.52
C ASN A 179 12.65 -7.15 -5.22
N HIS A 180 11.38 -7.49 -5.50
CA HIS A 180 11.05 -8.72 -6.26
C HIS A 180 11.61 -8.68 -7.69
N ARG A 181 11.59 -7.51 -8.32
CA ARG A 181 12.14 -7.27 -9.67
C ARG A 181 13.66 -7.35 -9.65
N LEU A 182 14.31 -6.71 -8.68
CA LEU A 182 15.75 -6.81 -8.45
C LEU A 182 16.18 -8.26 -8.25
N SER A 183 15.49 -9.00 -7.38
CA SER A 183 15.79 -10.40 -7.09
C SER A 183 15.61 -11.32 -8.30
N ALA A 184 14.55 -11.11 -9.09
CA ALA A 184 14.33 -11.85 -10.34
C ALA A 184 15.44 -11.57 -11.35
N MET A 185 15.82 -10.30 -11.52
CA MET A 185 16.91 -9.90 -12.43
C MET A 185 18.28 -10.41 -11.99
N LYS A 186 18.58 -10.43 -10.68
CA LYS A 186 19.79 -11.06 -10.14
C LYS A 186 19.81 -12.56 -10.46
N THR A 187 18.69 -13.26 -10.31
CA THR A 187 18.57 -14.70 -10.60
C THR A 187 18.76 -14.99 -12.10
N LEU A 188 18.22 -14.13 -12.97
CA LEU A 188 18.42 -14.22 -14.42
C LEU A 188 19.84 -13.85 -14.89
N GLY A 189 20.74 -13.43 -13.98
CA GLY A 189 22.11 -13.08 -14.32
C GLY A 189 22.25 -11.74 -15.06
N ALA A 190 21.30 -10.81 -14.87
CA ALA A 190 21.41 -9.48 -15.45
C ALA A 190 22.66 -8.75 -14.94
N LYS A 191 23.32 -7.96 -15.80
CA LYS A 191 24.51 -7.16 -15.42
C LYS A 191 24.13 -5.79 -14.86
N SER A 192 23.04 -5.22 -15.36
CA SER A 192 22.52 -3.92 -14.98
C SER A 192 21.01 -3.98 -14.74
N ILE A 193 20.49 -2.99 -14.02
CA ILE A 193 19.06 -2.81 -13.77
C ILE A 193 18.67 -1.35 -14.02
N VAL A 194 17.55 -1.14 -14.72
CA VAL A 194 17.01 0.20 -14.96
C VAL A 194 16.25 0.65 -13.72
N ALA A 195 16.55 1.87 -13.27
CA ALA A 195 15.98 2.48 -12.08
C ALA A 195 15.58 3.93 -12.32
N ILE A 196 14.52 4.37 -11.64
CA ILE A 196 14.25 5.79 -11.38
C ILE A 196 14.96 6.12 -10.08
N VAL A 197 16.04 6.91 -10.18
CA VAL A 197 16.87 7.35 -9.06
C VAL A 197 16.33 8.68 -8.53
N VAL A 198 16.04 8.68 -7.23
CA VAL A 198 15.56 9.86 -6.49
C VAL A 198 16.74 10.47 -5.73
N PRO A 199 17.05 11.77 -5.91
CA PRO A 199 18.18 12.42 -5.25
C PRO A 199 18.09 12.42 -3.72
N GLU A 200 16.89 12.57 -3.18
CA GLU A 200 16.68 12.72 -1.75
C GLU A 200 16.67 11.36 -1.05
N ALA A 201 17.70 11.04 -0.27
CA ALA A 201 17.78 9.79 0.48
C ALA A 201 16.59 9.58 1.45
N ALA A 202 16.06 10.67 2.03
CA ALA A 202 14.89 10.64 2.90
C ALA A 202 13.61 10.16 2.18
N ALA A 203 13.54 10.28 0.85
CA ALA A 203 12.40 9.80 0.08
C ALA A 203 12.23 8.28 0.17
N ALA A 204 13.28 7.52 0.54
CA ALA A 204 13.18 6.07 0.70
C ALA A 204 12.03 5.62 1.62
N TYR A 205 11.79 6.37 2.70
CA TYR A 205 10.69 6.10 3.64
C TYR A 205 9.32 6.49 3.05
N GLN A 206 9.26 7.63 2.36
CA GLN A 206 8.05 8.11 1.68
C GLN A 206 7.61 7.15 0.56
N ILE A 207 8.57 6.63 -0.21
CA ILE A 207 8.34 5.70 -1.31
C ILE A 207 7.78 4.36 -0.81
N LEU A 208 8.19 3.90 0.38
CA LEU A 208 7.58 2.72 0.98
C LEU A 208 6.11 2.94 1.32
N ALA A 209 5.76 4.09 1.87
CA ALA A 209 4.38 4.46 2.14
C ALA A 209 3.55 4.57 0.84
N MET A 210 4.18 4.97 -0.28
CA MET A 210 3.54 5.08 -1.58
C MET A 210 3.24 3.74 -2.27
N ASN A 211 3.77 2.61 -1.80
CA ASN A 211 3.53 1.26 -2.33
C ASN A 211 2.11 0.75 -2.00
N THR A 212 1.10 1.48 -2.47
CA THR A 212 -0.35 1.24 -2.29
C THR A 212 -0.91 0.21 -3.29
N GLU A 213 -0.14 -0.16 -4.32
CA GLU A 213 -0.58 -1.04 -5.41
C GLU A 213 -0.77 -2.50 -4.97
N LYS A 214 0.03 -2.97 -4.00
CA LYS A 214 -0.24 -4.23 -3.32
C LYS A 214 -0.83 -3.89 -1.96
N ALA A 215 -2.17 -3.91 -1.87
CA ALA A 215 -2.86 -3.87 -0.59
C ALA A 215 -2.26 -4.96 0.29
N HIS A 216 -1.54 -4.55 1.31
CA HIS A 216 -0.95 -5.46 2.25
C HIS A 216 -2.02 -6.31 2.90
N ASN A 217 -1.73 -7.60 3.06
CA ASN A 217 -2.47 -8.31 4.08
C ASN A 217 -2.16 -7.67 5.44
N LEU A 218 -3.15 -7.67 6.34
CA LEU A 218 -3.07 -7.02 7.64
C LEU A 218 -1.77 -7.37 8.41
N ARG A 219 -1.32 -8.63 8.30
CA ARG A 219 -0.12 -9.12 8.95
C ARG A 219 1.15 -8.46 8.41
N GLU A 220 1.34 -8.46 7.09
CA GLU A 220 2.49 -7.83 6.45
C GLU A 220 2.56 -6.35 6.79
N LYS A 221 1.42 -5.63 6.73
CA LYS A 221 1.39 -4.20 7.08
C LYS A 221 1.79 -3.97 8.54
N SER A 222 1.20 -4.75 9.45
CA SER A 222 1.47 -4.61 10.88
C SER A 222 2.93 -4.90 11.22
N LEU A 223 3.54 -5.92 10.58
CA LEU A 223 4.95 -6.25 10.75
C LEU A 223 5.90 -5.19 10.16
N GLU A 224 5.54 -4.56 9.04
CA GLU A 224 6.30 -3.45 8.48
C GLU A 224 6.26 -2.23 9.41
N VAL A 225 5.07 -1.87 9.89
CA VAL A 225 4.86 -0.73 10.79
C VAL A 225 5.65 -0.90 12.09
N ILE A 226 5.63 -2.08 12.73
CA ILE A 226 6.37 -2.28 13.99
C ILE A 226 7.90 -2.30 13.81
N ARG A 227 8.39 -2.79 12.67
CA ARG A 227 9.83 -2.73 12.35
C ARG A 227 10.28 -1.28 12.19
N MET A 228 9.55 -0.51 11.38
CA MET A 228 9.80 0.92 11.20
C MET A 228 9.72 1.68 12.52
N TYR A 229 8.71 1.40 13.34
CA TYR A 229 8.57 1.98 14.67
C TYR A 229 9.84 1.78 15.50
N LYS A 230 10.36 0.54 15.58
CA LYS A 230 11.53 0.21 16.42
C LYS A 230 12.81 0.91 15.98
N GLU A 231 13.00 1.11 14.68
CA GLU A 231 14.15 1.85 14.16
C GLU A 231 14.02 3.35 14.46
N LEU A 232 12.85 3.94 14.20
CA LEU A 232 12.60 5.36 14.51
C LEU A 232 12.75 5.66 16.01
N ALA A 233 12.31 4.74 16.88
CA ALA A 233 12.47 4.86 18.33
C ALA A 233 13.93 4.85 18.82
N ARG A 234 14.90 4.50 17.96
CA ARG A 234 16.34 4.57 18.26
C ARG A 234 16.99 5.87 17.78
N LEU A 235 16.38 6.54 16.79
CA LEU A 235 16.98 7.67 16.09
C LEU A 235 16.59 9.03 16.69
N ASP A 236 15.37 9.16 17.19
CA ASP A 236 14.81 10.44 17.65
C ASP A 236 13.86 10.24 18.85
N ASP A 237 13.63 11.32 19.60
CA ASP A 237 12.64 11.40 20.69
C ASP A 237 11.24 11.82 20.21
N ALA A 238 11.01 11.73 18.89
CA ALA A 238 9.72 11.96 18.25
C ALA A 238 8.59 11.07 18.84
N THR A 239 7.36 11.54 18.68
CA THR A 239 6.16 10.84 19.10
C THR A 239 5.54 10.05 17.96
N GLU A 240 4.59 9.16 18.25
CA GLU A 240 3.91 8.40 17.20
C GLU A 240 3.12 9.29 16.24
N GLU A 241 2.63 10.45 16.70
CA GLU A 241 1.88 11.41 15.87
C GLU A 241 2.76 12.03 14.76
N THR A 242 4.06 12.18 15.01
CA THR A 242 5.02 12.71 14.03
C THR A 242 5.07 11.84 12.76
N TYR A 243 4.89 10.54 12.91
CA TYR A 243 4.95 9.54 11.83
C TYR A 243 3.58 8.90 11.54
N ALA A 244 2.49 9.63 11.82
CA ALA A 244 1.14 9.12 11.66
C ALA A 244 0.81 8.72 10.22
N LEU A 245 1.42 9.39 9.23
CA LEU A 245 1.24 9.08 7.81
C LEU A 245 1.88 7.72 7.48
N GLU A 246 3.08 7.48 7.98
CA GLU A 246 3.86 6.26 7.76
C GLU A 246 3.27 5.07 8.50
N PHE A 247 2.80 5.29 9.74
CA PHE A 247 2.13 4.25 10.53
C PHE A 247 0.72 3.94 10.06
N GLU A 248 0.06 4.86 9.34
CA GLU A 248 -1.32 4.82 8.85
C GLU A 248 -2.39 4.68 9.95
N GLU A 249 -2.32 3.62 10.75
CA GLU A 249 -3.24 3.34 11.85
C GLU A 249 -2.48 2.91 13.11
N PRO A 250 -2.84 3.44 14.29
CA PRO A 250 -2.19 3.06 15.55
C PRO A 250 -2.37 1.57 15.88
N ALA A 251 -3.42 0.93 15.36
CA ALA A 251 -3.68 -0.50 15.53
C ALA A 251 -2.59 -1.38 14.89
N PHE A 252 -1.92 -0.92 13.82
CA PHE A 252 -0.87 -1.69 13.16
C PHE A 252 0.37 -1.87 14.04
N ILE A 253 0.66 -0.91 14.93
CA ILE A 253 1.77 -1.00 15.89
C ILE A 253 1.49 -2.13 16.89
N THR A 254 0.29 -2.13 17.51
CA THR A 254 -0.12 -3.16 18.49
C THR A 254 -0.22 -4.53 17.85
N LEU A 255 -0.80 -4.63 16.65
CA LEU A 255 -0.90 -5.88 15.90
C LEU A 255 0.48 -6.40 15.48
N GLY A 256 1.40 -5.52 15.12
CA GLY A 256 2.75 -5.88 14.71
C GLY A 256 3.48 -6.60 15.83
N LEU A 257 3.40 -6.07 17.06
CA LEU A 257 3.92 -6.74 18.26
C LEU A 257 3.26 -8.10 18.51
N CYS A 258 1.94 -8.22 18.30
CA CYS A 258 1.25 -9.50 18.43
C CYS A 258 1.76 -10.54 17.41
N TYR A 259 2.06 -10.11 16.17
CA TYR A 259 2.57 -10.99 15.13
C TYR A 259 4.05 -11.37 15.30
N GLU A 260 4.86 -10.49 15.88
CA GLU A 260 6.25 -10.82 16.27
C GLU A 260 6.27 -11.92 17.33
N GLU A 261 5.42 -11.81 18.35
CA GLU A 261 5.29 -12.81 19.42
C GLU A 261 4.65 -14.11 18.90
N ARG A 262 3.59 -14.00 18.08
CA ARG A 262 2.82 -15.13 17.56
C ARG A 262 2.60 -15.00 16.05
N PRO A 263 3.44 -15.64 15.22
CA PRO A 263 3.35 -15.55 13.76
C PRO A 263 1.99 -15.98 13.17
N ARG A 264 1.27 -16.91 13.83
CA ARG A 264 -0.06 -17.40 13.39
C ARG A 264 -1.24 -16.70 14.07
N PHE A 265 -1.01 -15.56 14.72
CA PHE A 265 -2.05 -14.79 15.38
C PHE A 265 -3.17 -14.38 14.41
N SER A 266 -4.43 -14.44 14.86
CA SER A 266 -5.61 -14.14 14.03
C SER A 266 -5.98 -12.66 14.07
N GLY A 267 -5.04 -11.75 13.74
CA GLY A 267 -5.20 -10.31 13.96
C GLY A 267 -6.41 -9.68 13.26
N GLY A 268 -6.90 -10.28 12.16
CA GLY A 268 -8.11 -9.83 11.47
C GLY A 268 -9.38 -9.83 12.33
N ALA A 269 -9.46 -10.72 13.32
CA ALA A 269 -10.59 -10.74 14.26
C ALA A 269 -10.59 -9.55 15.23
N TYR A 270 -9.40 -8.99 15.53
CA TYR A 270 -9.20 -7.95 16.54
C TYR A 270 -9.06 -6.55 15.94
N HIS A 271 -8.59 -6.42 14.70
CA HIS A 271 -8.37 -5.14 14.03
C HIS A 271 -9.59 -4.18 14.09
N PRO A 272 -10.86 -4.63 13.88
CA PRO A 272 -12.02 -3.74 14.01
C PRO A 272 -12.27 -3.20 15.43
N VAL A 273 -11.78 -3.90 16.46
CA VAL A 273 -11.84 -3.45 17.86
C VAL A 273 -10.69 -2.48 18.12
N LEU A 274 -9.46 -2.86 17.78
CA LEU A 274 -8.26 -2.05 17.95
C LEU A 274 -8.36 -0.72 17.23
N LYS A 275 -8.88 -0.67 16.01
CA LYS A 275 -9.12 0.57 15.26
C LYS A 275 -10.02 1.58 15.97
N ARG A 276 -10.83 1.13 16.95
CA ARG A 276 -11.72 2.00 17.74
C ARG A 276 -11.15 2.40 19.09
N VAL A 277 -10.12 1.71 19.59
CA VAL A 277 -9.60 1.91 20.96
C VAL A 277 -8.13 2.33 20.98
N ASP A 278 -7.37 2.00 19.94
CA ASP A 278 -5.98 2.44 19.82
C ASP A 278 -5.92 3.84 19.23
N GLU A 279 -5.11 4.68 19.88
CA GLU A 279 -4.74 6.03 19.46
C GLU A 279 -3.21 6.12 19.39
N PHE A 280 -2.70 7.12 18.67
CA PHE A 280 -1.27 7.43 18.69
C PHE A 280 -0.87 8.00 20.06
N LEU A 281 0.26 7.55 20.58
CA LEU A 281 0.77 7.92 21.89
C LEU A 281 1.60 9.20 21.78
N LYS A 282 1.31 10.16 22.67
CA LYS A 282 2.02 11.44 22.77
C LYS A 282 3.35 11.36 23.54
N LYS A 283 3.81 10.16 23.86
CA LYS A 283 5.09 9.93 24.53
C LYS A 283 6.18 9.73 23.49
N PRO A 284 7.45 10.03 23.80
CA PRO A 284 8.58 9.66 22.95
C PRO A 284 8.50 8.17 22.60
N MET A 285 8.72 7.83 21.34
CA MET A 285 8.50 6.47 20.81
C MET A 285 9.27 5.40 21.60
N ARG A 286 10.47 5.76 22.08
CA ARG A 286 11.32 4.93 22.95
C ARG A 286 10.64 4.51 24.26
N ALA A 287 9.79 5.37 24.83
CA ALA A 287 9.01 5.05 26.02
C ALA A 287 7.63 4.47 25.68
N ALA A 288 7.00 4.94 24.59
CA ALA A 288 5.69 4.49 24.13
C ALA A 288 5.67 2.99 23.74
N ILE A 289 6.80 2.44 23.30
CA ILE A 289 6.90 1.02 22.91
C ILE A 289 6.57 0.06 24.06
N GLU A 290 6.90 0.40 25.31
CA GLU A 290 6.59 -0.47 26.46
C GLU A 290 5.07 -0.53 26.69
N LEU A 291 4.38 0.60 26.58
CA LEU A 291 2.91 0.64 26.65
C LEU A 291 2.27 -0.15 25.50
N ARG A 292 2.86 -0.08 24.30
CA ARG A 292 2.41 -0.89 23.15
C ARG A 292 2.61 -2.38 23.39
N ARG A 293 3.72 -2.79 24.03
CA ARG A 293 3.97 -4.20 24.43
C ARG A 293 2.97 -4.69 25.45
N GLU A 294 2.63 -3.87 26.46
CA GLU A 294 1.58 -4.20 27.43
C GLU A 294 0.23 -4.41 26.75
N ARG A 295 -0.17 -3.49 25.85
CA ARG A 295 -1.40 -3.65 25.06
C ARG A 295 -1.38 -4.92 24.21
N ALA A 296 -0.28 -5.21 23.55
CA ALA A 296 -0.12 -6.44 22.76
C ALA A 296 -0.27 -7.70 23.63
N LYS A 297 0.34 -7.73 24.83
CA LYS A 297 0.14 -8.82 25.79
C LYS A 297 -1.32 -8.99 26.20
N THR A 298 -2.05 -7.89 26.44
CA THR A 298 -3.49 -7.94 26.73
C THR A 298 -4.29 -8.54 25.57
N VAL A 299 -3.97 -8.15 24.33
CA VAL A 299 -4.63 -8.69 23.13
C VAL A 299 -4.35 -10.20 22.98
N LEU A 300 -3.12 -10.64 23.21
CA LEU A 300 -2.74 -12.06 23.15
C LEU A 300 -3.38 -12.89 24.27
N ALA A 301 -3.53 -12.32 25.47
CA ALA A 301 -4.23 -12.97 26.57
C ALA A 301 -5.72 -13.14 26.27
N LEU A 302 -6.36 -12.12 25.69
CA LEU A 302 -7.72 -12.21 25.18
C LEU A 302 -7.84 -13.27 24.08
N ASP A 303 -6.85 -13.38 23.20
CA ASP A 303 -6.81 -14.40 22.15
C ASP A 303 -6.85 -15.82 22.70
N ASN A 304 -6.10 -16.09 23.79
CA ASN A 304 -6.14 -17.40 24.46
C ASN A 304 -7.56 -17.76 24.90
N GLN A 305 -8.23 -16.85 25.61
CA GLN A 305 -9.59 -17.05 26.12
C GLN A 305 -10.60 -17.23 24.97
N ILE A 306 -10.45 -16.45 23.90
CA ILE A 306 -11.33 -16.56 22.72
C ILE A 306 -11.12 -17.90 22.01
N VAL A 307 -9.89 -18.39 21.91
CA VAL A 307 -9.60 -19.70 21.30
C VAL A 307 -10.28 -20.82 22.07
N GLU A 308 -10.20 -20.82 23.41
CA GLU A 308 -10.91 -21.82 24.25
C GLU A 308 -12.43 -21.81 23.99
N GLN A 309 -13.04 -20.62 23.90
CA GLN A 309 -14.46 -20.49 23.59
C GLN A 309 -14.80 -20.97 22.17
N VAL A 310 -13.95 -20.66 21.19
CA VAL A 310 -14.13 -21.12 19.80
C VAL A 310 -14.06 -22.64 19.72
N GLU A 311 -13.12 -23.28 20.42
CA GLU A 311 -13.01 -24.74 20.46
C GLU A 311 -14.22 -25.38 21.18
N ALA A 312 -14.69 -24.79 22.28
CA ALA A 312 -15.92 -25.26 22.95
C ALA A 312 -17.17 -25.14 22.05
N LEU A 313 -17.25 -24.12 21.20
CA LEU A 313 -18.34 -23.96 20.23
C LEU A 313 -18.21 -24.95 19.06
N LYS A 314 -16.99 -25.20 18.57
CA LYS A 314 -16.73 -26.23 17.55
C LYS A 314 -17.10 -27.62 18.04
N ALA A 315 -16.78 -27.96 19.30
CA ALA A 315 -17.17 -29.22 19.92
C ALA A 315 -18.69 -29.41 19.98
N LYS A 316 -19.46 -28.31 19.96
CA LYS A 316 -20.93 -28.31 19.87
C LYS A 316 -21.46 -28.27 18.43
N GLY A 317 -20.61 -28.50 17.43
CA GLY A 317 -20.98 -28.58 16.02
C GLY A 317 -20.97 -27.25 15.26
N LEU A 318 -20.62 -26.12 15.89
CA LEU A 318 -20.53 -24.84 15.19
C LEU A 318 -19.21 -24.73 14.45
N THR A 319 -19.25 -24.90 13.13
CA THR A 319 -18.07 -24.73 12.27
C THR A 319 -18.32 -23.58 11.28
N SER A 320 -17.53 -22.52 11.41
CA SER A 320 -17.55 -21.39 10.48
C SER A 320 -16.16 -20.76 10.42
N PRO A 321 -15.67 -20.39 9.22
CA PRO A 321 -14.41 -19.66 9.07
C PRO A 321 -14.42 -18.29 9.79
N TYR A 322 -15.61 -17.76 10.11
CA TYR A 322 -15.78 -16.47 10.81
C TYR A 322 -16.11 -16.61 12.30
N LEU A 323 -16.13 -17.84 12.84
CA LEU A 323 -16.55 -18.11 14.22
C LEU A 323 -15.74 -17.28 15.23
N LYS A 324 -14.41 -17.20 15.06
CA LYS A 324 -13.54 -16.41 15.93
C LYS A 324 -13.88 -14.91 15.89
N SER A 325 -14.02 -14.34 14.69
CA SER A 325 -14.40 -12.93 14.52
C SER A 325 -15.76 -12.62 15.17
N PHE A 326 -16.70 -13.57 15.11
CA PHE A 326 -18.01 -13.45 15.73
C PHE A 326 -17.96 -13.48 17.25
N VAL A 327 -17.18 -14.41 17.83
CA VAL A 327 -16.97 -14.49 19.28
C VAL A 327 -16.30 -13.21 19.80
N VAL A 328 -15.30 -12.68 19.08
CA VAL A 328 -14.66 -11.39 19.43
C VAL A 328 -15.65 -10.23 19.37
N ALA A 329 -16.47 -10.16 18.32
CA ALA A 329 -17.48 -9.11 18.17
C ALA A 329 -18.52 -9.11 19.30
N ARG A 330 -18.91 -10.31 19.80
CA ARG A 330 -19.90 -10.48 20.87
C ARG A 330 -19.33 -10.45 22.28
N GLY A 331 -18.06 -10.81 22.45
CA GLY A 331 -17.31 -10.67 23.71
C GLY A 331 -17.10 -9.21 24.15
N LYS A 332 -17.34 -8.25 23.24
CA LYS A 332 -17.24 -6.80 23.45
C LYS A 332 -18.04 -6.27 24.65
N SER A 333 -19.05 -7.00 25.13
CA SER A 333 -19.83 -6.64 26.33
C SER A 333 -19.19 -7.06 27.66
N ARG A 334 -18.25 -8.03 27.66
CA ARG A 334 -17.71 -8.63 28.90
C ARG A 334 -16.23 -8.32 29.17
N PHE A 335 -15.44 -8.00 28.15
CA PHE A 335 -14.01 -7.74 28.31
C PHE A 335 -13.74 -6.26 28.11
N GLY A 336 -13.75 -5.51 29.21
CA GLY A 336 -13.45 -4.08 29.23
C GLY A 336 -12.02 -3.84 28.79
N PHE A 337 -11.83 -3.32 27.57
CA PHE A 337 -10.57 -2.68 27.20
C PHE A 337 -10.42 -1.44 28.09
N PRO A 338 -9.31 -1.29 28.85
CA PRO A 338 -9.10 -0.10 29.65
C PRO A 338 -8.81 1.07 28.70
N GLY A 339 -9.85 1.82 28.36
CA GLY A 339 -9.70 3.15 27.80
C GLY A 339 -9.11 4.11 28.85
N PRO A 340 -8.53 5.24 28.41
CA PRO A 340 -8.11 6.28 29.34
C PRO A 340 -9.30 6.66 30.23
N LYS A 341 -9.04 6.73 31.55
CA LYS A 341 -10.06 7.01 32.58
C LYS A 341 -10.89 8.23 32.16
N GLY A 342 -12.19 8.06 31.86
CA GLY A 342 -13.06 9.23 31.63
C GLY A 342 -14.33 9.08 30.81
N CYS A 343 -14.66 7.94 30.20
CA CYS A 343 -15.95 7.83 29.48
C CYS A 343 -16.64 6.49 29.75
N ARG A 344 -17.56 6.49 30.72
CA ARG A 344 -18.68 5.56 30.74
C ARG A 344 -19.70 6.08 29.73
N SER A 345 -19.86 5.41 28.60
CA SER A 345 -21.14 5.44 27.89
C SER A 345 -21.79 4.08 28.07
N SER A 346 -22.65 3.99 29.07
CA SER A 346 -23.76 3.05 29.09
C SER A 346 -24.67 3.36 27.90
N LEU A 347 -24.86 2.41 26.99
CA LEU A 347 -26.00 2.40 26.07
C LEU A 347 -26.36 0.94 25.80
N ILE A 348 -27.65 0.68 26.02
CA ILE A 348 -28.42 -0.55 25.96
C ILE A 348 -28.19 -1.33 24.66
#